data_AF-A0A529I5C5-F1
#
_entry.id   AF-A0A529I5C5-F1
#
_cell.length_a   1.000
_cell.length_b   1.000
_cell.length_c   1.000
_cell.angle_alpha   90.00
_cell.angle_beta   90.00
_cell.angle_gamma   90.00
#
_symmetry.space_group_name_H-M   'P 1'
#
loop_
_entity.id
_entity.type
_entity.pdbx_description
1 polymer ?
#
loop_
_entity_poly.entity_id
_entity_poly.type
_entity_poly.pdbx_seq_one_letter_code
_entity_poly.pdbx_strand_id
1 'polypeptide(L)'
;HEDVTYTEVGSMRIFMDGRDPEIDGEPLPLPRRERRILEYLASNRGRRVTKTQVFNAIYGIFDEEVEENVVESHISKLRKKLREKLGHDPIDSKRFLGYRLVF
;
A
#
# COMPACT_ATOMS: atom_id res chain seq x y z
N HIS A 1 -9.00 -5.75 25.68
CA HIS A 1 -9.08 -4.60 24.77
C HIS A 1 -8.30 -4.97 23.53
N GLU A 2 -8.91 -4.96 22.36
CA GLU A 2 -8.17 -5.21 21.12
C GLU A 2 -7.27 -4.00 20.85
N ASP A 3 -5.96 -4.19 21.00
CA ASP A 3 -4.96 -3.24 20.55
C ASP A 3 -5.02 -3.16 19.03
N VAL A 4 -5.84 -2.24 18.54
CA VAL A 4 -5.94 -1.94 17.13
C VAL A 4 -4.58 -1.45 16.64
N THR A 5 -3.85 -2.33 15.94
CA THR A 5 -2.52 -2.02 15.42
C THR A 5 -2.66 -1.27 14.10
N TYR A 6 -2.66 0.06 14.18
CA TYR A 6 -2.57 0.93 13.02
C TYR A 6 -1.19 1.57 12.92
N THR A 7 -0.83 2.03 11.72
CA THR A 7 0.34 2.89 11.46
C THR A 7 -0.15 4.25 11.00
N GLU A 8 0.31 5.30 11.68
CA GLU A 8 0.07 6.69 11.28
C GLU A 8 1.16 7.19 10.34
N VAL A 9 0.74 7.84 9.27
CA VAL A 9 1.59 8.38 8.21
C VAL A 9 0.99 9.71 7.77
N GLY A 10 1.49 10.82 8.31
CA GLY A 10 0.87 12.13 8.11
C GLY A 10 -0.58 12.14 8.62
N SER A 11 -1.55 12.54 7.79
CA SER A 11 -2.98 12.48 8.10
C SER A 11 -3.64 11.11 7.85
N MET A 12 -2.87 10.13 7.38
CA MET A 12 -3.37 8.81 7.03
C MET A 12 -3.18 7.82 8.19
N ARG A 13 -4.24 7.08 8.53
CA ARG A 13 -4.21 5.92 9.42
C ARG A 13 -4.36 4.65 8.60
N ILE A 14 -3.39 3.75 8.71
CA ILE A 14 -3.36 2.48 7.97
C ILE A 14 -3.52 1.33 8.96
N PHE A 15 -4.61 0.58 8.83
CA PHE A 15 -4.89 -0.56 9.70
C PHE A 15 -4.30 -1.85 9.15
N MET A 16 -3.64 -2.64 10.00
CA MET A 16 -2.97 -3.90 9.60
C MET A 16 -3.87 -5.15 9.71
N ASP A 17 -5.14 -4.95 10.03
CA ASP A 17 -6.15 -6.01 10.19
C ASP A 17 -7.12 -6.10 9.02
N GLY A 18 -6.89 -5.31 7.99
CA GLY A 18 -7.65 -5.31 6.76
C GLY A 18 -8.88 -4.42 6.71
N ARG A 19 -9.05 -3.53 7.70
CA ARG A 19 -9.95 -2.38 7.57
C ARG A 19 -9.43 -1.38 6.54
N ASP A 20 -10.34 -0.63 5.96
CA ASP A 20 -9.98 0.47 5.07
C ASP A 20 -9.17 1.53 5.82
N PRO A 21 -8.11 2.09 5.21
CA PRO A 21 -7.38 3.19 5.81
C PRO A 21 -8.28 4.42 5.95
N GLU A 22 -7.90 5.32 6.84
CA GLU A 22 -8.55 6.62 7.01
C GLU A 22 -7.61 7.73 6.58
N ILE A 23 -8.15 8.82 6.03
CA ILE A 23 -7.44 10.08 5.77
C ILE A 23 -8.25 11.18 6.43
N ASP A 24 -7.63 11.93 7.33
CA ASP A 24 -8.31 12.98 8.12
C ASP A 24 -9.54 12.45 8.89
N GLY A 25 -9.49 11.18 9.29
CA GLY A 25 -10.58 10.48 9.99
C GLY A 25 -11.69 9.95 9.09
N GLU A 26 -11.64 10.21 7.78
CA GLU A 26 -12.61 9.68 6.81
C GLU A 26 -12.09 8.38 6.18
N PRO A 27 -12.88 7.29 6.18
CA PRO A 27 -12.50 6.05 5.53
C PRO A 27 -12.23 6.25 4.03
N LEU A 28 -11.17 5.61 3.54
CA LEU A 28 -10.83 5.50 2.13
C LEU A 28 -11.00 4.04 1.69
N PRO A 29 -12.16 3.66 1.14
CA PRO A 29 -12.39 2.30 0.66
C PRO A 29 -11.40 1.88 -0.43
N LEU A 30 -10.70 0.77 -0.17
CA LEU A 30 -9.72 0.23 -1.11
C LEU A 30 -10.04 -1.23 -1.48
N PRO A 31 -9.95 -1.60 -2.77
CA PRO A 31 -9.91 -2.99 -3.19
C PRO A 31 -8.85 -3.77 -2.42
N ARG A 32 -9.17 -5.02 -2.07
CA ARG A 32 -8.34 -5.89 -1.22
C ARG A 32 -6.85 -5.93 -1.62
N ARG A 33 -6.54 -5.99 -2.92
CA ARG A 33 -5.14 -6.05 -3.40
C ARG A 33 -4.41 -4.71 -3.20
N GLU A 34 -5.05 -3.59 -3.52
CA GLU A 34 -4.50 -2.24 -3.30
C GLU A 34 -4.29 -1.96 -1.81
N ARG A 35 -5.27 -2.36 -0.98
CA ARG A 35 -5.19 -2.21 0.47
C ARG A 35 -4.03 -3.02 1.06
N ARG A 36 -3.87 -4.29 0.69
CA ARG A 36 -2.73 -5.11 1.13
C ARG A 36 -1.38 -4.53 0.68
N ILE A 37 -1.31 -3.90 -0.49
CA ILE A 37 -0.09 -3.20 -0.93
C ILE A 37 0.22 -2.04 0.03
N LEU A 38 -0.78 -1.23 0.38
CA LEU A 38 -0.61 -0.13 1.33
C LEU A 38 -0.15 -0.62 2.71
N GLU A 39 -0.81 -1.65 3.26
CA GLU A 39 -0.41 -2.32 4.51
C GLU A 39 1.04 -2.81 4.45
N TYR A 40 1.44 -3.45 3.35
CA TYR A 40 2.79 -3.93 3.16
C TYR A 40 3.81 -2.79 3.09
N LEU A 41 3.53 -1.70 2.36
CA LEU A 41 4.42 -0.54 2.30
C LEU A 41 4.56 0.14 3.68
N ALA A 42 3.46 0.24 4.42
CA ALA A 42 3.44 0.84 5.76
C ALA A 42 4.21 -0.01 6.79
N SER A 43 4.05 -1.33 6.77
CA SER A 43 4.80 -2.24 7.66
C SER A 43 6.31 -2.19 7.41
N ASN A 44 6.74 -1.80 6.20
CA ASN A 44 8.13 -1.58 5.86
C ASN A 44 8.68 -0.19 6.27
N ARG A 45 7.91 0.63 7.00
CA ARG A 45 8.36 1.88 7.69
C ARG A 45 9.28 2.79 6.86
N GLY A 46 8.87 3.12 5.64
CA GLY A 46 9.66 4.01 4.77
C GLY A 46 10.93 3.35 4.19
N ARG A 47 11.07 2.03 4.26
CA ARG A 47 12.06 1.29 3.46
C ARG A 47 11.51 1.06 2.06
N ARG A 48 12.43 0.99 1.09
CA ARG A 48 12.06 0.66 -0.28
C ARG A 48 11.96 -0.85 -0.43
N VAL A 49 10.85 -1.30 -0.99
CA VAL A 49 10.59 -2.70 -1.32
C VAL A 49 10.54 -2.89 -2.84
N THR A 50 11.11 -3.98 -3.32
CA THR A 50 11.16 -4.33 -4.75
C THR A 50 9.79 -4.75 -5.28
N LYS A 51 9.63 -4.77 -6.61
CA LYS A 51 8.40 -5.25 -7.26
C LYS A 51 8.10 -6.70 -6.87
N THR A 52 9.11 -7.58 -6.91
CA THR A 52 9.01 -8.99 -6.49
C THR A 52 8.60 -9.13 -5.02
N GLN A 53 9.15 -8.31 -4.12
CA GLN A 53 8.74 -8.34 -2.70
C GLN A 53 7.27 -7.97 -2.51
N VAL A 54 6.80 -6.93 -3.20
CA VAL A 54 5.37 -6.57 -3.18
C VAL A 54 4.55 -7.70 -3.78
N PHE A 55 4.92 -8.23 -4.94
CA PHE A 55 4.20 -9.33 -5.58
C PHE A 55 4.04 -10.54 -4.64
N ASN A 56 5.15 -11.02 -4.07
CA ASN A 56 5.16 -12.16 -3.15
C ASN A 56 4.32 -11.93 -1.89
N ALA A 57 4.34 -10.71 -1.34
CA ALA A 57 3.52 -10.36 -0.18
C ALA A 57 2.00 -10.39 -0.48
N ILE A 58 1.62 -10.08 -1.72
CA ILE A 58 0.22 -9.98 -2.12
C ILE A 58 -0.32 -11.33 -2.61
N TYR A 59 0.41 -11.99 -3.49
CA TYR A 59 -0.02 -13.18 -4.23
C TYR A 59 0.52 -14.50 -3.62
N GLY A 60 1.62 -14.46 -2.86
CA GLY A 60 2.26 -15.66 -2.34
C GLY A 60 2.95 -16.48 -3.44
N ILE A 61 3.33 -17.72 -3.11
CA ILE A 61 4.04 -18.65 -4.02
C ILE A 61 3.07 -19.40 -4.95
N PHE A 62 1.74 -19.30 -4.74
CA PHE A 62 0.75 -20.21 -5.32
C PHE A 62 -0.14 -19.60 -6.41
N ASP A 63 0.09 -18.35 -6.83
CA ASP A 63 -0.71 -17.67 -7.87
C ASP A 63 0.11 -17.62 -9.18
N GLU A 64 0.46 -18.80 -9.71
CA GLU A 64 1.38 -18.99 -10.85
C GLU A 64 0.86 -18.36 -12.16
N GLU A 65 -0.44 -18.10 -12.25
CA GLU A 65 -1.07 -17.47 -13.42
C GLU A 65 -0.92 -15.93 -13.45
N VAL A 66 -0.40 -15.32 -12.38
CA VAL A 66 -0.31 -13.87 -12.26
C VAL A 66 1.13 -13.41 -12.41
N GLU A 67 1.36 -12.51 -13.37
CA GLU A 67 2.67 -11.90 -13.56
C GLU A 67 2.93 -10.75 -12.57
N GLU A 68 4.20 -10.58 -12.17
CA GLU A 68 4.64 -9.48 -11.29
C GLU A 68 4.25 -8.08 -11.80
N ASN A 69 4.08 -7.91 -13.12
CA ASN A 69 3.73 -6.64 -13.75
C ASN A 69 2.36 -6.12 -13.28
N VAL A 70 1.48 -6.98 -12.76
CA VAL A 70 0.19 -6.57 -12.19
C VAL A 70 0.37 -5.61 -11.01
N VAL A 71 1.50 -5.68 -10.29
CA VAL A 71 1.82 -4.81 -9.15
C VAL A 71 1.83 -3.35 -9.58
N GLU A 72 2.35 -3.05 -10.77
CA GLU A 72 2.42 -1.68 -11.30
C GLU A 72 1.02 -1.11 -11.53
N SER A 73 0.09 -1.93 -12.02
CA SER A 73 -1.32 -1.55 -12.22
C SER A 73 -2.01 -1.24 -10.89
N HIS A 74 -1.85 -2.11 -9.88
CA HIS A 74 -2.44 -1.88 -8.56
C HIS A 74 -1.84 -0.65 -7.86
N ILE A 75 -0.51 -0.46 -7.94
CA ILE A 75 0.14 0.73 -7.37
C ILE A 75 -0.33 2.00 -8.06
N SER A 76 -0.51 1.99 -9.39
CA SER A 76 -1.03 3.14 -10.12
C SER A 76 -2.43 3.54 -9.65
N LYS A 77 -3.34 2.56 -9.48
CA LYS A 77 -4.70 2.78 -8.98
C LYS A 77 -4.71 3.27 -7.52
N LEU A 78 -3.91 2.62 -6.66
CA LEU A 78 -3.73 3.02 -5.27
C LEU A 78 -3.23 4.47 -5.19
N ARG A 79 -2.15 4.79 -5.91
CA ARG A 79 -1.57 6.13 -5.97
C ARG A 79 -2.60 7.15 -6.40
N LYS A 80 -3.41 6.86 -7.43
CA LYS A 80 -4.45 7.78 -7.89
C LYS A 80 -5.42 8.15 -6.76
N LYS A 81 -5.97 7.15 -6.06
CA LYS A 81 -6.91 7.35 -4.95
C LYS A 81 -6.28 8.11 -3.78
N LEU A 82 -5.04 7.75 -3.42
CA LEU A 82 -4.32 8.44 -2.35
C LEU A 82 -4.04 9.90 -2.72
N ARG A 83 -3.60 10.19 -3.95
CA ARG A 83 -3.35 11.55 -4.43
C ARG A 83 -4.61 12.41 -4.44
N GLU A 84 -5.74 11.84 -4.86
CA GLU A 84 -7.03 12.54 -4.87
C GLU A 84 -7.47 12.97 -3.47
N LYS A 85 -7.08 12.21 -2.43
CA LYS A 85 -7.45 12.51 -1.03
C LYS A 85 -6.39 13.32 -0.27
N LEU A 86 -5.11 13.03 -0.46
CA LEU A 86 -4.00 13.69 0.25
C LEU A 86 -3.52 14.97 -0.45
N GLY A 87 -3.82 15.16 -1.73
CA GLY A 87 -3.32 16.28 -2.54
C GLY A 87 -1.85 16.14 -2.98
N HIS A 88 -1.14 15.11 -2.54
CA HIS A 88 0.23 14.80 -2.97
C HIS A 88 0.42 13.29 -3.20
N ASP A 89 1.54 12.90 -3.81
CA ASP A 89 1.88 11.48 -4.04
C ASP A 89 2.63 10.91 -2.83
N PRO A 90 2.01 9.99 -2.06
CA PRO A 90 2.68 9.38 -0.91
C PRO A 90 3.52 8.15 -1.29
N ILE A 91 3.58 7.76 -2.58
CA ILE A 91 4.35 6.58 -3.00
C ILE A 91 5.52 7.04 -3.87
N ASP A 92 6.74 6.84 -3.38
CA ASP A 92 7.97 7.07 -4.13
C ASP A 92 8.33 5.81 -4.94
N SER A 93 8.16 5.89 -6.26
CA SER A 93 8.58 4.85 -7.21
C SER A 93 9.91 5.20 -7.85
N LYS A 94 10.88 4.28 -7.80
CA LYS A 94 12.11 4.36 -8.57
C LYS A 94 12.23 3.15 -9.47
N ARG A 95 12.42 3.39 -10.77
CA ARG A 95 12.59 2.33 -11.77
C ARG A 95 13.70 1.38 -11.31
N PHE A 96 13.43 0.07 -11.38
CA PHE A 96 14.31 -1.02 -10.92
C PHE A 96 14.57 -1.11 -9.41
N LEU A 97 14.35 -0.03 -8.64
CA LEU A 97 14.58 -0.02 -7.19
C LEU A 97 13.30 -0.35 -6.40
N GLY A 98 12.12 -0.13 -6.97
CA GLY A 98 10.82 -0.46 -6.36
C GLY A 98 10.12 0.72 -5.70
N TYR A 99 9.42 0.47 -4.60
CA TYR A 99 8.38 1.35 -4.04
C TYR A 99 8.63 1.64 -2.57
N ARG A 100 8.24 2.83 -2.14
CA ARG A 100 8.33 3.24 -0.73
C ARG A 100 7.19 4.19 -0.41
N LEU A 101 6.59 4.02 0.76
CA LEU A 101 5.68 5.02 1.32
C LEU A 101 6.50 6.20 1.87
N VAL A 102 6.17 7.41 1.44
CA VAL A 102 6.80 8.67 1.85
C VAL A 102 5.75 9.59 2.47
N PHE A 103 6.20 10.37 3.44
CA PHE A 103 5.40 11.26 4.27
C PHE A 103 6.22 12.48 4.64
#